data_AF-A0A2A4VBH6-F1
#
_entry.id   AF-A0A2A4VBH6-F1
#
_cell.length_a   1.000
_cell.length_b   1.000
_cell.length_c   1.000
_cell.angle_alpha   90.00
_cell.angle_beta   90.00
_cell.angle_gamma   90.00
#
_symmetry.space_group_name_H-M   'P 1'
#
loop_
_entity.id
_entity.type
_entity.pdbx_description
1 polymer ?
#
loop_
_entity_poly.entity_id
_entity_poly.type
_entity_poly.pdbx_seq_one_letter_code
_entity_poly.pdbx_strand_id
1 'polypeptide(L)'
;PRTQSSIAVSANGTDWILFNASPDIKKQLDSFPAIQPARQVRDTAITAIVITDAQIDHVTGLLTLREHNKPWDIYCTEAVKGDLTTGFPVFNILGHFRGINHHEIATDQSMFTIPTAEGIEFTAVPLLSEAPPYSPHRGNTVPGDNIGMHMKDTRSGKSLFYAPGLGVAEPHVLEYMRNADCILIDGTVWTDDEMSKEGISDKRASEMGHLDQSSEGGIMSILNSMEKPRKILIHINNTNPILNEDSSQRATLNTAGIELAFDGMDIIL
;
A
#
# COMPACT_ATOMS: atom_id res chain seq x y z
N PRO A 1 9.61 0.79 17.12
CA PRO A 1 10.00 1.22 15.75
C PRO A 1 9.35 0.30 14.69
N ARG A 2 8.74 0.89 13.65
CA ARG A 2 8.08 0.20 12.52
C ARG A 2 8.87 0.45 11.23
N THR A 3 8.77 -0.44 10.26
CA THR A 3 9.34 -0.27 8.91
C THR A 3 8.35 0.43 7.96
N GLN A 4 8.83 0.90 6.81
CA GLN A 4 7.99 1.56 5.80
C GLN A 4 6.96 0.62 5.18
N SER A 5 5.82 1.18 4.74
CA SER A 5 4.62 0.43 4.36
C SER A 5 4.88 -0.59 3.24
N SER A 6 4.52 -1.84 3.52
CA SER A 6 4.46 -2.94 2.57
C SER A 6 3.60 -4.06 3.18
N ILE A 7 2.90 -4.83 2.35
CA ILE A 7 2.19 -6.05 2.77
C ILE A 7 2.53 -7.19 1.82
N ALA A 8 2.36 -8.43 2.28
CA ALA A 8 2.42 -9.62 1.45
C ALA A 8 1.08 -10.36 1.52
N VAL A 9 0.55 -10.76 0.36
CA VAL A 9 -0.74 -11.44 0.24
C VAL A 9 -0.53 -12.82 -0.36
N SER A 10 -1.18 -13.84 0.19
CA SER A 10 -1.11 -15.20 -0.33
C SER A 10 -2.46 -15.90 -0.28
N ALA A 11 -2.76 -16.68 -1.31
CA ALA A 11 -3.96 -17.51 -1.39
C ALA A 11 -3.74 -18.93 -0.82
N ASN A 12 -2.48 -19.33 -0.64
CA ASN A 12 -2.07 -20.71 -0.33
C ASN A 12 -0.97 -20.81 0.76
N GLY A 13 -0.44 -19.69 1.24
CA GLY A 13 0.62 -19.61 2.23
C GLY A 13 2.03 -19.90 1.70
N THR A 14 2.18 -20.24 0.42
CA THR A 14 3.46 -20.63 -0.19
C THR A 14 3.93 -19.69 -1.30
N ASP A 15 3.00 -19.05 -2.00
CA ASP A 15 3.27 -18.06 -3.04
C ASP A 15 2.75 -16.71 -2.59
N TRP A 16 3.62 -15.70 -2.60
CA TRP A 16 3.35 -14.40 -2.01
C TRP A 16 3.42 -13.29 -3.06
N ILE A 17 2.38 -12.45 -3.07
CA ILE A 17 2.32 -11.21 -3.84
C ILE A 17 2.76 -10.07 -2.91
N LEU A 18 3.87 -9.41 -3.25
CA LEU A 18 4.35 -8.26 -2.50
C LEU A 18 3.63 -7.00 -2.98
N PHE A 19 3.04 -6.24 -2.07
CA PHE A 19 2.51 -4.90 -2.36
C PHE A 19 3.48 -3.86 -1.86
N ASN A 20 3.99 -3.05 -2.78
CA ASN A 20 5.04 -2.06 -2.60
C ASN A 20 6.35 -2.68 -2.08
N ALA A 21 7.48 -2.25 -2.64
CA ALA A 21 8.81 -2.68 -2.22
C ALA A 21 9.49 -1.54 -1.47
N SER A 22 9.40 -1.57 -0.14
CA SER A 22 9.89 -0.48 0.71
C SER A 22 11.42 -0.40 0.76
N PRO A 23 12.03 0.75 1.13
CA PRO A 23 13.46 0.83 1.43
C PRO A 23 13.91 -0.16 2.51
N ASP A 24 13.02 -0.56 3.42
CA ASP A 24 13.26 -1.52 4.49
C ASP A 24 13.12 -2.99 4.06
N ILE A 25 12.88 -3.26 2.76
CA ILE A 25 12.51 -4.60 2.27
C ILE A 25 13.42 -5.71 2.77
N LYS A 26 14.74 -5.49 2.86
CA LYS A 26 15.66 -6.50 3.39
C LYS A 26 15.27 -6.95 4.80
N LYS A 27 15.03 -6.00 5.70
CA LYS A 27 14.65 -6.28 7.09
C LYS A 27 13.28 -6.94 7.16
N GLN A 28 12.35 -6.51 6.31
CA GLN A 28 11.00 -7.08 6.22
C GLN A 28 11.07 -8.56 5.82
N LEU A 29 11.86 -8.89 4.80
CA LEU A 29 12.07 -10.27 4.35
C LEU A 29 12.78 -11.12 5.41
N ASP A 30 13.81 -10.58 6.06
CA ASP A 30 14.54 -11.27 7.14
C ASP A 30 13.61 -11.60 8.34
N SER A 31 12.57 -10.80 8.53
CA SER A 31 11.60 -10.95 9.64
C SER A 31 10.38 -11.81 9.28
N PHE A 32 10.28 -12.30 8.04
CA PHE A 32 9.15 -13.10 7.56
C PHE A 32 9.62 -14.42 6.92
N PRO A 33 9.82 -15.49 7.71
CA PRO A 33 10.48 -16.72 7.25
C PRO A 33 9.83 -17.41 6.06
N ALA A 34 8.50 -17.30 5.90
CA ALA A 34 7.77 -17.89 4.78
C ALA A 34 8.24 -17.38 3.40
N ILE A 35 8.88 -16.21 3.36
CA ILE A 35 9.40 -15.63 2.13
C ILE A 35 10.66 -16.32 1.60
N GLN A 36 11.35 -17.10 2.44
CA GLN A 36 12.55 -17.85 2.08
C GLN A 36 12.33 -19.36 2.28
N PRO A 37 11.68 -20.04 1.31
CA PRO A 37 11.32 -21.45 1.44
C PRO A 37 12.50 -22.41 1.20
N ALA A 38 13.67 -21.89 0.79
CA ALA A 38 14.92 -22.65 0.63
C ALA A 38 14.81 -23.91 -0.26
N ARG A 39 13.98 -23.85 -1.31
CA ARG A 39 13.78 -24.95 -2.27
C ARG A 39 14.95 -25.07 -3.24
N GLN A 40 15.71 -23.99 -3.41
CA GLN A 40 16.87 -23.89 -4.31
C GLN A 40 17.98 -23.02 -3.69
N VAL A 41 19.18 -23.04 -4.28
CA VAL A 41 20.34 -22.22 -3.83
C VAL A 41 20.03 -20.72 -3.81
N ARG A 42 19.25 -20.24 -4.79
CA ARG A 42 18.66 -18.90 -4.80
C ARG A 42 17.15 -19.08 -4.91
N ASP A 43 16.44 -18.66 -3.89
CA ASP A 43 15.00 -18.86 -3.80
C ASP A 43 14.33 -17.68 -3.09
N THR A 44 13.05 -17.50 -3.39
CA THR A 44 12.14 -16.56 -2.75
C THR A 44 10.71 -17.05 -2.99
N ALA A 45 9.82 -16.86 -2.03
CA ALA A 45 8.41 -17.13 -2.20
C ALA A 45 7.64 -15.96 -2.84
N ILE A 46 8.30 -14.81 -3.08
CA ILE A 46 7.70 -13.70 -3.83
C ILE A 46 7.57 -14.12 -5.29
N THR A 47 6.34 -14.15 -5.79
CA THR A 47 6.04 -14.57 -7.16
C THR A 47 5.71 -13.40 -8.08
N ALA A 48 5.17 -12.31 -7.53
CA ALA A 48 4.93 -11.05 -8.23
C ALA A 48 4.96 -9.87 -7.24
N ILE A 49 5.09 -8.67 -7.80
CA ILE A 49 5.08 -7.41 -7.04
C ILE A 49 4.00 -6.50 -7.62
N VAL A 50 3.11 -5.98 -6.80
CA VAL A 50 2.14 -4.94 -7.14
C VAL A 50 2.64 -3.61 -6.58
N ILE A 51 2.67 -2.58 -7.42
CA ILE A 51 3.06 -1.22 -7.02
C ILE A 51 1.83 -0.31 -7.12
N THR A 52 1.45 0.31 -6.00
CA THR A 52 0.23 1.15 -5.91
C THR A 52 0.44 2.58 -6.36
N ASP A 53 1.68 3.05 -6.33
CA ASP A 53 2.09 4.40 -6.70
C ASP A 53 3.61 4.46 -6.88
N ALA A 54 4.11 5.57 -7.42
CA ALA A 54 5.53 5.77 -7.68
C ALA A 54 6.26 6.45 -6.50
N GLN A 55 5.74 6.44 -5.28
CA GLN A 55 6.46 7.08 -4.16
C GLN A 55 7.76 6.34 -3.83
N ILE A 56 8.81 7.08 -3.43
CA ILE A 56 10.16 6.53 -3.19
C ILE A 56 10.13 5.42 -2.14
N ASP A 57 9.32 5.59 -1.11
CA ASP A 57 9.09 4.65 -0.03
C ASP A 57 8.34 3.36 -0.44
N HIS A 58 7.73 3.34 -1.62
CA HIS A 58 7.03 2.17 -2.16
C HIS A 58 7.79 1.44 -3.28
N VAL A 59 8.88 2.03 -3.82
CA VAL A 59 9.57 1.47 -4.99
C VAL A 59 11.07 1.24 -4.80
N THR A 60 11.71 1.90 -3.83
CA THR A 60 13.17 1.81 -3.64
C THR A 60 13.64 0.37 -3.35
N GLY A 61 12.83 -0.43 -2.66
CA GLY A 61 13.12 -1.82 -2.35
C GLY A 61 13.33 -2.68 -3.59
N LEU A 62 12.77 -2.31 -4.75
CA LEU A 62 13.00 -3.01 -6.01
C LEU A 62 14.50 -3.11 -6.36
N LEU A 63 15.27 -2.08 -6.04
CA LEU A 63 16.73 -2.08 -6.25
C LEU A 63 17.44 -3.13 -5.38
N THR A 64 16.91 -3.42 -4.19
CA THR A 64 17.43 -4.47 -3.30
C THR A 64 17.08 -5.88 -3.80
N LEU A 65 16.05 -6.01 -4.64
CA LEU A 65 15.58 -7.29 -5.19
C LEU A 65 16.21 -7.66 -6.55
N ARG A 66 17.17 -6.87 -7.04
CA ARG A 66 17.79 -7.03 -8.38
C ARG A 66 18.50 -8.37 -8.62
N GLU A 67 18.96 -9.06 -7.58
CA GLU A 67 19.65 -10.36 -7.68
C GLU A 67 18.73 -11.58 -7.87
N HIS A 68 17.45 -11.36 -8.18
CA HIS A 68 16.52 -12.42 -8.55
C HIS A 68 17.03 -13.25 -9.73
N ASN A 69 16.59 -14.50 -9.85
CA ASN A 69 17.08 -15.42 -10.88
C ASN A 69 16.41 -15.22 -12.26
N LYS A 70 15.26 -14.53 -12.31
CA LYS A 70 14.45 -14.23 -13.50
C LYS A 70 13.94 -12.77 -13.45
N PRO A 71 13.36 -12.23 -14.53
CA PRO A 71 12.71 -10.92 -14.47
C PRO A 71 11.62 -10.89 -13.39
N TRP A 72 11.43 -9.75 -12.75
CA TRP A 72 10.30 -9.58 -11.82
C TRP A 72 9.01 -9.34 -12.59
N ASP A 73 7.97 -10.11 -12.28
CA ASP A 73 6.61 -9.79 -12.71
C ASP A 73 6.07 -8.65 -11.83
N ILE A 74 6.03 -7.44 -12.41
CA ILE A 74 5.60 -6.22 -11.72
C ILE A 74 4.29 -5.74 -12.32
N TYR A 75 3.28 -5.58 -11.47
CA TYR A 75 1.97 -5.08 -11.80
C TYR A 75 1.84 -3.61 -11.34
N CYS A 76 1.67 -2.69 -12.27
CA CYS A 76 1.43 -1.28 -11.96
C CYS A 76 0.67 -0.60 -13.11
N THR A 77 0.24 0.63 -12.91
CA THR A 77 -0.40 1.43 -13.96
C THR A 77 0.65 1.95 -14.95
N GLU A 78 0.22 2.37 -16.14
CA GLU A 78 1.12 3.05 -17.09
C GLU A 78 1.66 4.38 -16.54
N ALA A 79 0.93 5.09 -15.68
CA ALA A 79 1.40 6.30 -15.01
C ALA A 79 2.61 6.00 -14.11
N VAL A 80 2.50 4.99 -13.24
CA VAL A 80 3.60 4.55 -12.36
C VAL A 80 4.80 4.06 -13.19
N LYS A 81 4.56 3.27 -14.23
CA LYS A 81 5.63 2.82 -15.15
C LYS A 81 6.32 4.01 -15.83
N GLY A 82 5.57 5.03 -16.23
CA GLY A 82 6.11 6.27 -16.78
C GLY A 82 7.11 6.93 -15.83
N ASP A 83 6.73 7.10 -14.57
CA ASP A 83 7.61 7.63 -13.53
C ASP A 83 8.84 6.74 -13.29
N LEU A 84 8.64 5.41 -13.25
CA LEU A 84 9.70 4.42 -13.00
C LEU A 84 10.62 4.14 -14.19
N THR A 85 10.36 4.76 -15.34
CA THR A 85 11.22 4.73 -16.53
C THR A 85 11.79 6.10 -16.88
N THR A 86 11.36 7.17 -16.20
CA THR A 86 11.79 8.55 -16.45
C THR A 86 12.33 9.23 -15.19
N GLY A 87 11.47 9.82 -14.35
CA GLY A 87 11.85 10.64 -13.21
C GLY A 87 12.65 9.88 -12.13
N PHE A 88 12.30 8.62 -11.88
CA PHE A 88 13.10 7.71 -11.07
C PHE A 88 13.25 6.38 -11.80
N PRO A 89 14.24 6.23 -12.70
CA PRO A 89 14.25 5.20 -13.74
C PRO A 89 14.67 3.80 -13.22
N VAL A 90 14.03 3.33 -12.15
CA VAL A 90 14.28 2.04 -11.49
C VAL A 90 14.12 0.88 -12.48
N PHE A 91 13.11 0.92 -13.34
CA PHE A 91 12.90 -0.14 -14.34
C PHE A 91 14.04 -0.21 -15.35
N ASN A 92 14.59 0.93 -15.77
CA ASN A 92 15.73 0.99 -16.67
C ASN A 92 16.98 0.42 -15.99
N ILE A 93 17.20 0.75 -14.71
CA ILE A 93 18.31 0.21 -13.91
C ILE A 93 18.20 -1.31 -13.79
N LEU A 94 17.01 -1.83 -13.46
CA LEU A 94 16.76 -3.28 -13.35
C LEU A 94 16.92 -4.01 -14.69
N GLY A 95 16.76 -3.32 -15.82
CA GLY A 95 17.07 -3.83 -17.16
C GLY A 95 18.51 -4.30 -17.35
N HIS A 96 19.47 -3.79 -16.56
CA HIS A 96 20.85 -4.27 -16.55
C HIS A 96 21.06 -5.56 -15.73
N PHE A 97 20.04 -6.04 -15.03
CA PHE A 97 20.05 -7.26 -14.23
C PHE A 97 19.24 -8.36 -14.92
N ARG A 98 18.16 -8.84 -14.29
CA ARG A 98 17.19 -9.73 -14.93
C ARG A 98 16.02 -9.00 -15.57
N GLY A 99 15.91 -7.69 -15.39
CA GLY A 99 14.83 -6.90 -15.94
C GLY A 99 13.51 -7.10 -15.21
N ILE A 100 12.46 -6.57 -15.84
CA ILE A 100 11.09 -6.61 -15.37
C ILE A 100 10.17 -7.09 -16.49
N ASN A 101 9.13 -7.82 -16.12
CA ASN A 101 7.97 -8.07 -16.95
C ASN A 101 6.85 -7.17 -16.40
N HIS A 102 6.56 -6.09 -17.10
CA HIS A 102 5.46 -5.20 -16.73
C HIS A 102 4.12 -5.80 -17.12
N HIS A 103 3.20 -5.82 -16.17
CA HIS A 103 1.79 -6.15 -16.35
C HIS A 103 0.96 -4.91 -16.04
N GLU A 104 0.31 -4.34 -17.05
CA GLU A 104 -0.49 -3.14 -16.87
C GLU A 104 -1.70 -3.43 -15.98
N ILE A 105 -1.90 -2.58 -14.97
CA ILE A 105 -3.15 -2.48 -14.24
C ILE A 105 -3.97 -1.32 -14.81
N ALA A 106 -5.14 -1.64 -15.37
CA ALA A 106 -6.08 -0.65 -15.85
C ALA A 106 -6.75 0.11 -14.69
N THR A 107 -7.08 1.37 -14.92
CA THR A 107 -7.75 2.26 -13.95
C THR A 107 -9.27 2.34 -14.18
N ASP A 108 -9.83 1.43 -14.98
CA ASP A 108 -11.26 1.35 -15.30
C ASP A 108 -12.04 0.44 -14.33
N GLN A 109 -11.39 0.01 -13.24
CA GLN A 109 -11.90 -0.93 -12.24
C GLN A 109 -12.24 -2.31 -12.83
N SER A 110 -11.63 -2.66 -13.97
CA SER A 110 -11.67 -4.03 -14.46
C SER A 110 -10.96 -4.99 -13.51
N MET A 111 -11.49 -6.21 -13.43
CA MET A 111 -10.90 -7.28 -12.64
C MET A 111 -9.71 -7.89 -13.41
N PHE A 112 -8.64 -8.20 -12.67
CA PHE A 112 -7.53 -9.00 -13.15
C PHE A 112 -7.14 -10.06 -12.13
N THR A 113 -6.32 -11.03 -12.57
CA THR A 113 -5.78 -12.10 -11.73
C THR A 113 -4.27 -12.16 -11.85
N ILE A 114 -3.62 -12.68 -10.81
CA ILE A 114 -2.19 -12.99 -10.82
C ILE A 114 -2.06 -14.52 -10.80
N PRO A 115 -1.37 -15.16 -11.77
CA PRO A 115 -1.39 -16.63 -11.91
C PRO A 115 -0.99 -17.43 -10.66
N THR A 116 -0.16 -16.85 -9.78
CA THR A 116 0.32 -17.51 -8.55
C THR A 116 -0.54 -17.21 -7.31
N ALA A 117 -1.57 -16.37 -7.44
CA ALA A 117 -2.56 -16.07 -6.42
C ALA A 117 -3.93 -16.65 -6.81
N GLU A 118 -3.95 -17.94 -7.18
CA GLU A 118 -5.17 -18.61 -7.63
C GLU A 118 -6.31 -18.47 -6.61
N GLY A 119 -7.48 -18.07 -7.09
CA GLY A 119 -8.65 -17.82 -6.26
C GLY A 119 -8.78 -16.38 -5.77
N ILE A 120 -7.79 -15.51 -5.97
CA ILE A 120 -7.89 -14.08 -5.65
C ILE A 120 -8.16 -13.26 -6.93
N GLU A 121 -9.27 -12.52 -6.91
CA GLU A 121 -9.59 -11.48 -7.90
C GLU A 121 -9.09 -10.12 -7.39
N PHE A 122 -8.40 -9.38 -8.24
CA PHE A 122 -7.87 -8.05 -7.95
C PHE A 122 -8.63 -7.00 -8.76
N THR A 123 -8.91 -5.85 -8.13
CA THR A 123 -9.50 -4.69 -8.80
C THR A 123 -8.82 -3.44 -8.30
N ALA A 124 -8.16 -2.71 -9.20
CA ALA A 124 -7.59 -1.42 -8.87
C ALA A 124 -8.66 -0.34 -8.83
N VAL A 125 -8.61 0.48 -7.79
CA VAL A 125 -9.54 1.57 -7.55
C VAL A 125 -8.74 2.86 -7.60
N PRO A 126 -8.90 3.70 -8.64
CA PRO A 126 -8.17 4.96 -8.74
C PRO A 126 -8.45 5.85 -7.54
N LEU A 127 -7.39 6.43 -6.98
CA LEU A 127 -7.46 7.37 -5.87
C LEU A 127 -6.99 8.75 -6.35
N LEU A 128 -7.66 9.79 -5.90
CA LEU A 128 -7.22 11.16 -6.13
C LEU A 128 -6.09 11.51 -5.14
N SER A 129 -4.86 11.39 -5.61
CA SER A 129 -3.64 11.79 -4.89
C SER A 129 -2.54 12.22 -5.86
N GLU A 130 -1.54 12.92 -5.36
CA GLU A 130 -0.48 13.53 -6.17
C GLU A 130 0.64 12.54 -6.50
N ALA A 131 1.13 12.63 -7.74
CA ALA A 131 2.37 11.99 -8.17
C ALA A 131 3.57 12.39 -7.28
N PRO A 132 4.61 11.53 -7.17
CA PRO A 132 5.77 11.79 -6.32
C PRO A 132 6.52 13.08 -6.70
N PRO A 133 7.28 13.68 -5.78
CA PRO A 133 8.05 14.90 -6.03
C PRO A 133 8.94 14.93 -7.26
N TYR A 134 9.45 13.78 -7.68
CA TYR A 134 10.34 13.65 -8.82
C TYR A 134 9.61 13.45 -10.15
N SER A 135 8.28 13.21 -10.13
CA SER A 135 7.51 12.89 -11.32
C SER A 135 7.58 14.04 -12.34
N PRO A 136 7.83 13.75 -13.63
CA PRO A 136 7.81 14.77 -14.68
C PRO A 136 6.45 15.44 -14.87
N HIS A 137 5.35 14.81 -14.40
CA HIS A 137 3.99 15.35 -14.47
C HIS A 137 3.42 15.76 -13.11
N ARG A 138 4.27 15.96 -12.10
CA ARG A 138 3.81 16.45 -10.80
C ARG A 138 2.98 17.74 -10.91
N GLY A 139 1.85 17.79 -10.20
CA GLY A 139 0.87 18.88 -10.30
C GLY A 139 -0.08 18.77 -11.49
N ASN A 140 0.05 17.72 -12.31
CA ASN A 140 -0.90 17.32 -13.33
C ASN A 140 -1.36 15.88 -13.06
N THR A 141 -2.07 15.72 -11.94
CA THR A 141 -2.56 14.44 -11.44
C THR A 141 -3.43 13.71 -12.47
N VAL A 142 -3.10 12.44 -12.71
CA VAL A 142 -3.81 11.56 -13.65
C VAL A 142 -4.34 10.31 -12.95
N PRO A 143 -5.44 9.71 -13.45
CA PRO A 143 -5.88 8.40 -12.97
C PRO A 143 -4.74 7.38 -13.08
N GLY A 144 -4.43 6.74 -11.96
CA GLY A 144 -3.39 5.72 -11.88
C GLY A 144 -2.07 6.17 -11.29
N ASP A 145 -1.88 7.46 -10.97
CA ASP A 145 -0.76 7.91 -10.12
C ASP A 145 -0.78 7.18 -8.76
N ASN A 146 -1.98 6.99 -8.21
CA ASN A 146 -2.25 6.21 -7.02
C ASN A 146 -3.47 5.32 -7.22
N ILE A 147 -3.37 4.07 -6.76
CA ILE A 147 -4.48 3.11 -6.74
C ILE A 147 -4.64 2.47 -5.36
N GLY A 148 -5.88 2.32 -4.93
CA GLY A 148 -6.26 1.33 -3.93
C GLY A 148 -6.42 -0.03 -4.60
N MET A 149 -6.38 -1.09 -3.82
CA MET A 149 -6.57 -2.46 -4.30
C MET A 149 -7.70 -3.15 -3.53
N HIS A 150 -8.75 -3.52 -4.25
CA HIS A 150 -9.73 -4.49 -3.75
C HIS A 150 -9.29 -5.89 -4.13
N MET A 151 -9.21 -6.77 -3.13
CA MET A 151 -8.79 -8.17 -3.27
C MET A 151 -9.90 -9.07 -2.74
N LYS A 152 -10.43 -9.96 -3.57
CA LYS A 152 -11.52 -10.87 -3.21
C LYS A 152 -11.09 -12.31 -3.36
N ASP A 153 -11.18 -13.08 -2.29
CA ASP A 153 -11.08 -14.53 -2.38
C ASP A 153 -12.41 -15.09 -2.91
N THR A 154 -12.38 -15.63 -4.11
CA THR A 154 -13.53 -16.23 -4.79
C THR A 154 -14.06 -17.50 -4.11
N ARG A 155 -13.24 -18.15 -3.27
CA ARG A 155 -13.60 -19.40 -2.58
C ARG A 155 -14.44 -19.12 -1.34
N SER A 156 -14.07 -18.11 -0.56
CA SER A 156 -14.80 -17.70 0.65
C SER A 156 -15.78 -16.55 0.40
N GLY A 157 -15.59 -15.80 -0.68
CA GLY A 157 -16.31 -14.56 -0.96
C GLY A 157 -15.82 -13.35 -0.15
N LYS A 158 -14.80 -13.52 0.68
CA LYS A 158 -14.26 -12.48 1.57
C LYS A 158 -13.37 -11.52 0.81
N SER A 159 -13.36 -10.25 1.24
CA SER A 159 -12.50 -9.25 0.60
C SER A 159 -11.78 -8.28 1.53
N LEU A 160 -10.61 -7.85 1.05
CA LEU A 160 -9.76 -6.79 1.60
C LEU A 160 -9.80 -5.58 0.66
N PHE A 161 -9.94 -4.38 1.21
CA PHE A 161 -9.61 -3.15 0.50
C PHE A 161 -8.36 -2.51 1.11
N TYR A 162 -7.31 -2.37 0.29
CA TYR A 162 -6.02 -1.81 0.68
C TYR A 162 -5.80 -0.44 0.01
N ALA A 163 -5.68 0.62 0.80
CA ALA A 163 -5.44 1.99 0.33
C ALA A 163 -4.51 2.72 1.31
N PRO A 164 -3.19 2.45 1.27
CA PRO A 164 -2.22 2.97 2.25
C PRO A 164 -2.02 4.49 2.15
N GLY A 165 -2.33 5.10 1.01
CA GLY A 165 -2.40 6.54 0.81
C GLY A 165 -3.79 6.95 0.35
N LEU A 166 -4.48 7.81 1.10
CA LEU A 166 -5.85 8.24 0.82
C LEU A 166 -5.99 9.74 1.12
N GLY A 167 -5.88 10.56 0.09
CA GLY A 167 -6.06 12.01 0.20
C GLY A 167 -7.52 12.45 0.16
N VAL A 168 -8.33 11.82 -0.68
CA VAL A 168 -9.76 12.12 -0.84
C VAL A 168 -10.55 10.82 -0.88
N ALA A 169 -11.58 10.73 -0.03
CA ALA A 169 -12.49 9.59 0.02
C ALA A 169 -13.68 9.81 -0.94
N GLU A 170 -13.45 9.60 -2.24
CA GLU A 170 -14.47 9.74 -3.27
C GLU A 170 -15.60 8.68 -3.13
N PRO A 171 -16.82 8.95 -3.66
CA PRO A 171 -17.95 8.05 -3.48
C PRO A 171 -17.71 6.59 -3.90
N HIS A 172 -16.98 6.35 -4.99
CA HIS A 172 -16.66 4.99 -5.44
C HIS A 172 -15.68 4.30 -4.50
N VAL A 173 -14.69 5.02 -3.95
CA VAL A 173 -13.76 4.49 -2.94
C VAL A 173 -14.51 4.08 -1.69
N LEU A 174 -15.44 4.93 -1.22
CA LEU A 174 -16.28 4.64 -0.06
C LEU A 174 -17.16 3.41 -0.27
N GLU A 175 -17.60 3.13 -1.50
CA GLU A 175 -18.37 1.93 -1.83
C GLU A 175 -17.53 0.65 -1.66
N TYR A 176 -16.29 0.62 -2.16
CA TYR A 176 -15.37 -0.50 -1.92
C TYR A 176 -15.07 -0.69 -0.43
N MET A 177 -14.81 0.40 0.29
CA MET A 177 -14.54 0.34 1.73
C MET A 177 -15.72 -0.23 2.52
N ARG A 178 -16.95 0.23 2.25
CA ARG A 178 -18.17 -0.25 2.94
C ARG A 178 -18.45 -1.72 2.67
N ASN A 179 -18.17 -2.18 1.46
CA ASN A 179 -18.52 -3.52 1.02
C ASN A 179 -17.43 -4.56 1.30
N ALA A 180 -16.22 -4.15 1.69
CA ALA A 180 -15.17 -5.09 2.08
C ALA A 180 -15.42 -5.75 3.45
N ASP A 181 -14.82 -6.92 3.69
CA ASP A 181 -14.81 -7.57 5.01
C ASP A 181 -13.70 -7.01 5.90
N CYS A 182 -12.60 -6.53 5.30
CA CYS A 182 -11.51 -5.86 5.98
C CYS A 182 -11.02 -4.68 5.14
N ILE A 183 -10.61 -3.61 5.81
CA ILE A 183 -9.99 -2.46 5.16
C ILE A 183 -8.67 -2.13 5.86
N LEU A 184 -7.61 -1.96 5.07
CA LEU A 184 -6.31 -1.42 5.47
C LEU A 184 -6.13 -0.08 4.78
N ILE A 185 -6.24 1.00 5.54
CA ILE A 185 -6.28 2.34 4.98
C ILE A 185 -5.25 3.28 5.61
N ASP A 186 -5.02 4.40 4.93
CA ASP A 186 -4.14 5.48 5.34
C ASP A 186 -4.31 5.87 6.81
N GLY A 187 -3.19 5.83 7.53
CA GLY A 187 -3.05 6.19 8.93
C GLY A 187 -1.95 7.22 9.17
N THR A 188 -1.57 7.99 8.15
CA THR A 188 -0.34 8.79 8.13
C THR A 188 -0.29 9.79 9.27
N VAL A 189 -1.30 10.65 9.40
CA VAL A 189 -1.32 11.74 10.39
C VAL A 189 -2.62 11.76 11.21
N TRP A 190 -2.50 12.20 12.46
CA TRP A 190 -3.63 12.40 13.35
C TRP A 190 -4.38 13.71 13.04
N THR A 191 -3.65 14.80 12.78
CA THR A 191 -4.22 16.11 12.38
C THR A 191 -3.58 16.64 11.09
N ASP A 192 -4.32 17.46 10.33
CA ASP A 192 -3.83 18.04 9.07
C ASP A 192 -2.56 18.90 9.24
N ASP A 193 -2.36 19.51 10.41
CA ASP A 193 -1.21 20.36 10.76
C ASP A 193 -0.13 19.64 11.61
N GLU A 194 -0.15 18.31 11.69
CA GLU A 194 0.74 17.51 12.57
C GLU A 194 2.23 17.81 12.34
N MET A 195 2.66 17.92 11.09
CA MET A 195 4.06 18.19 10.74
C MET A 195 4.55 19.56 11.24
N SER A 196 3.66 20.56 11.28
CA SER A 196 3.96 21.90 11.75
C SER A 196 4.01 21.94 13.28
N LYS A 197 3.09 21.23 13.95
CA LYS A 197 3.10 21.07 15.42
C LYS A 197 4.37 20.44 15.94
N GLU A 198 4.94 19.48 15.20
CA GLU A 198 6.20 18.82 15.54
C GLU A 198 7.44 19.59 15.06
N GLY A 199 7.27 20.75 14.40
CA GLY A 199 8.37 21.60 13.93
C GLY A 199 9.20 21.00 12.80
N ILE A 200 8.62 20.08 12.01
CA ILE A 200 9.31 19.35 10.94
C ILE A 200 9.08 20.01 9.57
N SER A 201 7.84 20.40 9.27
CA SER A 201 7.46 21.02 8.00
C SER A 201 6.17 21.82 8.13
N ASP A 202 6.04 22.90 7.38
CA ASP A 202 4.80 23.70 7.32
C ASP A 202 3.73 23.11 6.39
N LYS A 203 4.02 21.98 5.72
CA LYS A 203 3.07 21.31 4.85
C LYS A 203 1.95 20.65 5.64
N ARG A 204 0.73 20.82 5.14
CA ARG A 204 -0.45 20.11 5.62
C ARG A 204 -0.53 18.70 5.06
N ALA A 205 -1.22 17.81 5.76
CA ALA A 205 -1.48 16.45 5.31
C ALA A 205 -2.21 16.43 3.96
N SER A 206 -3.21 17.29 3.80
CA SER A 206 -3.94 17.49 2.55
C SER A 206 -3.03 17.89 1.37
N GLU A 207 -1.99 18.68 1.61
CA GLU A 207 -0.98 19.05 0.60
C GLU A 207 0.00 17.90 0.28
N MET A 208 0.05 16.89 1.13
CA MET A 208 0.82 15.65 0.95
C MET A 208 -0.04 14.51 0.40
N GLY A 209 -1.33 14.74 0.14
CA GLY A 209 -2.24 13.71 -0.38
C GLY A 209 -2.73 12.74 0.70
N HIS A 210 -2.81 13.18 1.96
CA HIS A 210 -3.29 12.38 3.08
C HIS A 210 -4.49 13.06 3.75
N LEU A 211 -5.52 12.27 4.07
CA LEU A 211 -6.63 12.67 4.92
C LEU A 211 -6.25 12.42 6.40
N ASP A 212 -6.44 13.42 7.25
CA ASP A 212 -6.14 13.28 8.67
C ASP A 212 -7.18 12.43 9.41
N GLN A 213 -6.78 11.89 10.56
CA GLN A 213 -7.62 10.95 11.30
C GLN A 213 -8.73 11.64 12.09
N SER A 214 -8.45 12.79 12.69
CA SER A 214 -9.27 13.34 13.78
C SER A 214 -10.25 14.43 13.37
N SER A 215 -10.08 15.07 12.21
CA SER A 215 -11.01 16.10 11.74
C SER A 215 -12.40 15.53 11.41
N GLU A 216 -13.40 16.41 11.45
CA GLU A 216 -14.73 16.07 10.93
C GLU A 216 -14.64 15.76 9.43
N GLY A 217 -15.23 14.64 9.00
CA GLY A 217 -15.04 14.12 7.64
C GLY A 217 -13.68 13.45 7.39
N GLY A 218 -12.78 13.42 8.38
CA GLY A 218 -11.52 12.67 8.34
C GLY A 218 -11.70 11.16 8.44
N ILE A 219 -10.57 10.44 8.50
CA ILE A 219 -10.55 8.97 8.44
C ILE A 219 -11.45 8.35 9.52
N MET A 220 -11.39 8.81 10.78
CA MET A 220 -12.23 8.24 11.84
C MET A 220 -13.73 8.46 11.58
N SER A 221 -14.12 9.63 11.11
CA SER A 221 -15.53 9.93 10.79
C SER A 221 -16.05 8.99 9.71
N ILE A 222 -15.25 8.77 8.66
CA ILE A 222 -15.57 7.85 7.57
C ILE A 222 -15.69 6.43 8.10
N LEU A 223 -14.68 5.96 8.84
CA LEU A 223 -14.64 4.61 9.37
C LEU A 223 -15.77 4.31 10.36
N ASN A 224 -16.15 5.27 11.20
CA ASN A 224 -17.26 5.10 12.15
C ASN A 224 -18.63 4.96 11.46
N SER A 225 -18.77 5.46 10.23
CA SER A 225 -19.99 5.28 9.43
C SER A 225 -20.15 3.88 8.81
N MET A 226 -19.14 3.01 8.96
CA MET A 226 -19.10 1.68 8.34
C MET A 226 -19.31 0.58 9.39
N GLU A 227 -20.30 -0.28 9.20
CA GLU A 227 -20.61 -1.36 10.14
C GLU A 227 -19.92 -2.69 9.79
N LYS A 228 -19.79 -2.99 8.50
CA LYS A 228 -19.31 -4.29 8.00
C LYS A 228 -17.81 -4.54 8.22
N PRO A 229 -16.88 -3.66 7.77
CA PRO A 229 -15.48 -4.04 7.68
C PRO A 229 -14.78 -4.07 9.04
N ARG A 230 -13.82 -4.98 9.20
CA ARG A 230 -12.71 -4.83 10.15
C ARG A 230 -11.85 -3.65 9.70
N LYS A 231 -11.52 -2.73 10.62
CA LYS A 231 -10.93 -1.42 10.30
C LYS A 231 -9.50 -1.36 10.82
N ILE A 232 -8.53 -1.16 9.93
CA ILE A 232 -7.11 -1.15 10.30
C ILE A 232 -6.43 0.05 9.62
N LEU A 233 -5.71 0.84 10.41
CA LEU A 233 -4.85 1.91 9.90
C LEU A 233 -3.43 1.38 9.65
N ILE A 234 -2.86 1.73 8.49
CA ILE A 234 -1.48 1.40 8.07
C ILE A 234 -0.79 2.66 7.53
N HIS A 235 0.49 2.59 7.16
CA HIS A 235 1.26 3.74 6.63
C HIS A 235 1.25 4.92 7.62
N ILE A 236 1.74 4.68 8.84
CA ILE A 236 1.66 5.64 9.94
C ILE A 236 2.94 6.45 10.00
N ASN A 237 2.84 7.78 9.96
CA ASN A 237 4.02 8.63 10.07
C ASN A 237 4.62 8.59 11.49
N ASN A 238 5.93 8.81 11.58
CA ASN A 238 6.65 8.75 12.86
C ASN A 238 6.16 9.78 13.91
N THR A 239 5.55 10.87 13.47
CA THR A 239 4.97 11.93 14.32
C THR A 239 3.63 11.55 14.93
N ASN A 240 2.95 10.54 14.40
CA ASN A 240 1.56 10.31 14.75
C ASN A 240 1.43 9.80 16.20
N PRO A 241 0.68 10.49 17.08
CA PRO A 241 0.55 10.15 18.50
C PRO A 241 -0.06 8.76 18.74
N ILE A 242 -0.73 8.16 17.76
CA ILE A 242 -1.28 6.80 17.88
C ILE A 242 -0.20 5.72 18.00
N LEU A 243 1.05 6.06 17.64
CA LEU A 243 2.21 5.18 17.85
C LEU A 243 2.56 5.02 19.33
N ASN A 244 2.20 6.00 20.18
CA ASN A 244 2.30 5.88 21.62
C ASN A 244 1.08 5.12 22.15
N GLU A 245 1.30 3.92 22.70
CA GLU A 245 0.23 3.03 23.16
C GLU A 245 -0.61 3.62 24.32
N ASP A 246 -0.02 4.53 25.10
CA ASP A 246 -0.67 5.18 26.24
C ASP A 246 -1.34 6.52 25.87
N SER A 247 -1.33 6.92 24.59
CA SER A 247 -1.90 8.21 24.17
C SER A 247 -3.43 8.20 24.18
N SER A 248 -4.04 9.37 24.40
CA SER A 248 -5.50 9.52 24.31
C SER A 248 -6.01 9.27 22.89
N GLN A 249 -5.20 9.58 21.87
CA GLN A 249 -5.48 9.31 20.45
C GLN A 249 -5.56 7.80 20.20
N ARG A 250 -4.61 7.02 20.74
CA ARG A 250 -4.64 5.56 20.68
C ARG A 250 -5.88 4.98 21.37
N ALA A 251 -6.21 5.46 22.57
CA ALA A 251 -7.41 5.05 23.29
C ALA A 251 -8.70 5.37 22.51
N THR A 252 -8.71 6.50 21.79
CA THR A 252 -9.82 6.94 20.94
C THR A 252 -10.03 5.97 19.76
N LEU A 253 -8.96 5.55 19.07
CA LEU A 253 -9.04 4.53 18.02
C LEU A 253 -9.54 3.19 18.54
N ASN A 254 -9.00 2.74 19.68
CA ASN A 254 -9.40 1.46 20.29
C ASN A 254 -10.90 1.46 20.65
N THR A 255 -11.40 2.57 21.20
CA THR A 255 -12.83 2.73 21.53
C THR A 255 -13.71 2.70 20.28
N ALA A 256 -13.22 3.22 19.15
CA ALA A 256 -13.91 3.19 17.86
C ALA A 256 -13.82 1.83 17.14
N GLY A 257 -13.12 0.84 17.71
CA GLY A 257 -12.88 -0.45 17.06
C GLY A 257 -11.99 -0.33 15.81
N ILE A 258 -11.09 0.66 15.79
CA ILE A 258 -10.13 0.89 14.71
C ILE A 258 -8.75 0.42 15.19
N GLU A 259 -8.21 -0.59 14.51
CA GLU A 259 -6.92 -1.18 14.84
C GLU A 259 -5.76 -0.38 14.20
N LEU A 260 -4.55 -0.57 14.72
CA LEU A 260 -3.33 -0.01 14.16
C LEU A 260 -2.41 -1.15 13.75
N ALA A 261 -1.99 -1.14 12.49
CA ALA A 261 -1.06 -2.12 11.98
C ALA A 261 0.30 -2.05 12.70
N PHE A 262 0.97 -3.19 12.73
CA PHE A 262 2.34 -3.34 13.23
C PHE A 262 3.08 -4.37 12.37
N ASP A 263 4.40 -4.24 12.30
CA ASP A 263 5.26 -5.17 11.57
C ASP A 263 5.04 -6.61 12.10
N GLY A 264 4.69 -7.54 11.20
CA GLY A 264 4.38 -8.93 11.55
C GLY A 264 2.92 -9.19 11.94
N MET A 265 2.01 -8.24 11.76
CA MET A 265 0.58 -8.46 11.90
C MET A 265 0.05 -9.38 10.79
N ASP A 266 -0.52 -10.52 11.18
CA ASP A 266 -1.24 -11.42 10.27
C ASP A 266 -2.74 -11.10 10.22
N ILE A 267 -3.29 -11.09 9.01
CA ILE A 267 -4.73 -10.91 8.75
C ILE A 267 -5.21 -12.09 7.93
N ILE A 268 -6.12 -12.88 8.51
CA ILE A 268 -6.78 -14.01 7.84
C ILE A 268 -8.23 -13.60 7.57
N LEU A 269 -8.70 -13.81 6.34
CA LEU A 269 -10.05 -13.47 5.88
C LEU A 269 -10.85 -14.72 5.53
#